data_AF-A0A965RJ23-F1
#
_entry.id   AF-A0A965RJ23-F1
#
_cell.length_a   1.000
_cell.length_b   1.000
_cell.length_c   1.000
_cell.angle_alpha   90.00
_cell.angle_beta   90.00
_cell.angle_gamma   90.00
#
_symmetry.space_group_name_H-M   'P 1'
#
loop_
_entity.id
_entity.type
_entity.pdbx_description
1 polymer ?
#
loop_
_entity_poly.entity_id
_entity_poly.type
_entity_poly.pdbx_seq_one_letter_code
_entity_poly.pdbx_strand_id
1 'polypeptide(L)' 'VGETNLPALVAADASALYARNVLDFLKLVLPKDKGFTVDMEDDIVAACLMTQGGDVKRK' A
#
# COMPACT_ATOMS: atom_id res chain seq x y z
N VAL A 1 -28.01 5.36 8.07
CA VAL A 1 -27.06 6.38 7.56
C VAL A 1 -26.35 6.94 8.79
N GLY A 2 -25.01 6.87 8.83
CA GLY A 2 -24.22 7.16 10.03
C GLY A 2 -23.24 6.05 10.44
N GLU A 3 -23.19 4.94 9.70
CA GLU A 3 -22.20 3.88 9.93
C GLU A 3 -20.80 4.36 9.54
N THR A 4 -19.84 4.18 10.45
CA THR A 4 -18.46 4.64 10.27
C THR A 4 -17.64 3.72 9.37
N ASN A 5 -18.05 2.45 9.24
CA ASN A 5 -17.36 1.42 8.47
C ASN A 5 -18.29 0.78 7.43
N LEU A 6 -18.76 1.60 6.48
CA LEU A 6 -19.53 1.14 5.32
C LEU A 6 -18.84 0.01 4.53
N PRO A 7 -17.50 0.00 4.34
CA PRO A 7 -16.82 -1.11 3.67
C PRO A 7 -17.03 -2.47 4.37
N ALA A 8 -17.20 -2.49 5.70
CA ALA A 8 -17.49 -3.73 6.43
C ALA A 8 -18.88 -4.32 6.11
N LEU A 9 -19.82 -3.52 5.60
CA LEU A 9 -21.13 -4.02 5.17
C LEU A 9 -21.06 -4.82 3.87
N VAL A 10 -19.98 -4.64 3.11
CA VAL A 10 -19.65 -5.38 1.89
C VAL A 10 -18.25 -6.00 2.02
N ALA A 11 -17.98 -6.63 3.17
CA ALA A 11 -16.66 -7.07 3.57
C ALA A 11 -15.96 -7.96 2.53
N ALA A 12 -16.70 -8.87 1.86
CA ALA A 12 -16.12 -9.76 0.85
C ALA A 12 -15.53 -8.97 -0.33
N ASP A 13 -16.31 -8.06 -0.92
CA ASP A 13 -15.88 -7.25 -2.05
C ASP A 13 -14.83 -6.21 -1.64
N ALA A 14 -15.02 -5.57 -0.48
CA ALA A 14 -14.05 -4.61 0.06
C ALA A 14 -12.68 -5.27 0.30
N SER A 15 -12.67 -6.49 0.84
CA SER A 15 -11.43 -7.24 1.07
C SER A 15 -10.76 -7.63 -0.25
N ALA A 16 -11.53 -8.07 -1.24
CA ALA A 16 -11.01 -8.41 -2.56
C ALA A 16 -10.39 -7.19 -3.28
N LEU A 17 -11.05 -6.03 -3.21
CA LEU A 17 -10.53 -4.79 -3.78
C LEU A 17 -9.27 -4.32 -3.04
N TYR A 18 -9.26 -4.37 -1.71
CA TYR A 18 -8.09 -4.01 -0.93
C TYR A 18 -6.90 -4.93 -1.22
N ALA A 19 -7.12 -6.24 -1.29
CA ALA A 19 -6.08 -7.21 -1.61
C ALA A 19 -5.47 -6.96 -3.01
N ARG A 20 -6.29 -6.58 -3.99
CA ARG A 20 -5.81 -6.20 -5.34
C ARG A 20 -4.94 -4.95 -5.28
N ASN A 21 -5.37 -3.90 -4.57
CA ASN A 21 -4.58 -2.68 -4.40
C ASN A 21 -3.22 -2.96 -3.74
N VAL A 22 -3.21 -3.78 -2.69
CA VAL A 22 -1.97 -4.18 -2.00
C VAL A 22 -1.06 -4.98 -2.93
N LEU A 23 -1.61 -5.93 -3.69
CA LEU A 23 -0.84 -6.73 -4.65
C LEU A 23 -0.23 -5.87 -5.75
N ASP A 24 -0.98 -4.91 -6.27
CA ASP A 24 -0.49 -4.00 -7.30
C ASP A 24 0.64 -3.09 -6.78
N PHE A 25 0.53 -2.61 -5.54
CA PHE A 25 1.63 -1.89 -4.89
C PHE A 25 2.85 -2.78 -4.64
N LEU A 26 2.65 -4.02 -4.19
CA LEU A 26 3.75 -4.95 -3.94
C LEU A 26 4.55 -5.30 -5.19
N LYS A 27 3.95 -5.24 -6.40
CA LYS A 27 4.70 -5.43 -7.65
C LYS A 27 5.78 -4.37 -7.87
N LEU A 28 5.60 -3.17 -7.34
CA LEU A 28 6.58 -2.09 -7.40
C LEU A 28 7.75 -2.35 -6.44
N VAL A 29 7.45 -2.89 -5.25
CA VAL A 29 8.43 -3.08 -4.15
C VAL A 29 9.13 -4.45 -4.18
N LEU A 30 8.50 -5.45 -4.80
CA LEU A 30 9.01 -6.82 -4.95
C LEU A 30 9.18 -7.14 -6.45
N PRO A 31 10.18 -6.54 -7.12
CA PRO A 31 10.54 -6.94 -8.47
C PRO A 31 10.96 -8.42 -8.49
N LYS A 32 10.54 -9.12 -9.55
CA LYS A 32 10.68 -10.59 -9.68
C LYS A 32 12.09 -11.13 -9.43
N ASP A 33 13.11 -10.33 -9.71
CA ASP A 33 14.50 -10.77 -9.78
C ASP A 33 15.41 -10.16 -8.70
N LYS A 34 14.92 -9.18 -7.91
CA LYS A 34 15.78 -8.40 -6.99
C LYS A 34 15.33 -8.41 -5.51
N GLY A 35 14.44 -9.32 -5.14
CA GLY A 35 13.96 -9.39 -3.76
C GLY A 35 13.22 -8.11 -3.35
N PHE A 36 13.35 -7.68 -2.11
CA PHE A 36 12.71 -6.47 -1.60
C PHE A 36 13.55 -5.23 -1.93
N THR A 37 12.99 -4.32 -2.74
CA THR A 37 13.62 -3.06 -3.10
C THR A 37 12.62 -1.92 -2.91
N VAL A 38 13.00 -0.94 -2.09
CA VAL A 38 12.24 0.31 -1.96
C VAL A 38 12.86 1.31 -2.93
N ASP A 39 12.23 1.47 -4.09
CA ASP A 39 12.65 2.46 -5.08
C ASP A 39 12.13 3.84 -4.66
N MET A 40 13.06 4.77 -4.43
CA MET A 40 12.73 6.15 -4.05
C MET A 40 12.53 7.06 -5.28
N GLU A 41 12.86 6.57 -6.48
CA GLU A 41 12.59 7.26 -7.75
C GLU A 41 11.18 6.98 -8.27
N ASP A 42 10.50 5.94 -7.74
CA ASP A 42 9.09 5.68 -8.02
C ASP A 42 8.19 6.60 -7.17
N ASP A 43 7.47 7.50 -7.84
CA ASP A 43 6.59 8.50 -7.22
C ASP A 43 5.52 7.88 -6.30
N ILE A 44 5.04 6.66 -6.61
CA ILE A 44 4.01 5.96 -5.83
C ILE A 44 4.64 5.42 -4.54
N VAL A 45 5.82 4.79 -4.64
CA VAL A 45 6.54 4.25 -3.48
C VAL A 45 7.01 5.38 -2.57
N ALA A 46 7.59 6.44 -3.13
CA ALA A 46 8.04 7.62 -2.39
C ALA A 46 6.88 8.33 -1.67
N ALA A 47 5.71 8.44 -2.31
CA ALA A 47 4.52 8.97 -1.66
C ALA A 47 4.07 8.07 -0.50
N CYS A 48 3.96 6.77 -0.69
CA CYS A 48 3.45 5.86 0.35
C CYS A 48 4.40 5.69 1.56
N LEU A 49 5.68 6.08 1.44
CA LEU A 49 6.67 5.89 2.48
C LEU A 49 6.53 6.91 3.62
N MET A 50 6.01 6.45 4.77
CA MET A 50 5.86 7.29 5.97
C MET A 50 7.16 7.40 6.78
N THR A 51 7.90 6.31 6.93
CA THR A 51 9.10 6.22 7.78
C THR A 51 10.12 5.25 7.20
N GLN A 52 11.41 5.52 7.36
CA GLN A 52 12.47 4.59 6.98
C GLN A 52 13.73 4.84 7.81
N GLY A 53 14.36 3.78 8.31
CA GLY A 53 15.64 3.87 9.02
C GLY A 53 15.58 4.61 10.36
N GLY A 54 14.40 4.68 11.00
CA GLY A 54 14.19 5.43 12.24
C GLY A 54 13.75 6.88 12.04
N ASP A 55 13.77 7.38 10.81
CA ASP A 55 13.32 8.73 10.47
C ASP A 55 11.90 8.74 9.88
N VAL A 56 11.13 9.75 10.27
CA VAL A 56 9.84 10.07 9.65
C VAL A 56 10.10 10.83 8.35
N LYS A 57 9.72 10.24 7.22
CA LYS A 57 9.91 10.80 5.87
C LYS A 57 8.77 11.71 5.45
N ARG A 58 7.56 11.46 5.96
CA ARG A 58 6.36 12.24 5.65
C ARG A 58 6.00 13.13 6.85
N LYS A 59 6.12 14.45 6.66
CA LYS A 59 5.74 15.47 7.65
C LYS A 59 4.37 16.05 7.33
#